data_AF-A0A7S2CWC2-F1
#
_entry.id   AF-A0A7S2CWC2-F1
#
_cell.length_a   1.000
_cell.length_b   1.000
_cell.length_c   1.000
_cell.angle_alpha   90.00
_cell.angle_beta   90.00
_cell.angle_gamma   90.00
#
_symmetry.space_group_name_H-M   'P 1'
#
loop_
_entity.id
_entity.type
_entity.pdbx_description
1 polymer ?
#
loop_
_entity_poly.entity_id
_entity_poly.type
_entity_poly.pdbx_seq_one_letter_code
_entity_poly.pdbx_strand_id
1 'polypeptide(L)'
;DTGRGRPMRGSPTAKPEHGDIVAVVEKAHYGTDIRVVGRVGRVLTRAEQHPRGFKVMLESGVVGRCTEIQQRSAEERPEPACGEAGDSSDAYLAAMEPPPLPGVRLSWLDGRRRG
;
A
#
# COMPACT_ATOMS: atom_id res chain seq x y z
N ASP A 1 39.88 17.49 -20.80
CA ASP A 1 39.45 16.10 -21.01
C ASP A 1 38.52 15.72 -19.86
N THR A 2 37.22 15.99 -20.00
CA THR A 2 36.25 15.83 -18.91
C THR A 2 35.81 14.38 -18.83
N GLY A 3 36.17 13.74 -17.72
CA GLY A 3 35.88 12.35 -17.43
C GLY A 3 34.42 12.00 -17.69
N ARG A 4 34.20 11.10 -18.65
CA ARG A 4 32.95 10.36 -18.77
C ARG A 4 32.84 9.46 -17.54
N GLY A 5 32.20 9.97 -16.49
CA GLY A 5 31.80 9.19 -15.33
C GLY A 5 31.01 7.97 -15.84
N ARG A 6 31.61 6.79 -15.71
CA ARG A 6 30.95 5.52 -16.04
C ARG A 6 29.68 5.48 -15.20
N PRO A 7 28.47 5.33 -15.78
CA PRO A 7 27.27 5.21 -14.96
C PRO A 7 27.50 4.01 -14.04
N MET A 8 27.63 4.27 -12.74
CA MET A 8 27.78 3.20 -11.78
C MET A 8 26.51 2.36 -11.90
N ARG A 9 26.66 1.11 -12.36
CA ARG A 9 25.60 0.11 -12.34
C ARG A 9 25.41 -0.32 -10.87
N GLY A 10 25.11 0.65 -10.00
CA GLY A 10 24.70 0.37 -8.63
C GLY A 10 23.47 -0.50 -8.72
N SER A 11 23.38 -1.53 -7.90
CA SER A 11 22.14 -2.28 -7.71
C SER A 11 21.15 -1.37 -6.97
N PRO A 12 20.19 -0.74 -7.66
CA PRO A 12 19.25 0.20 -7.08
C PRO A 12 17.92 -0.54 -6.93
N THR A 13 17.98 -1.77 -6.43
CA THR A 13 16.81 -2.63 -6.42
C THR A 13 15.87 -2.04 -5.39
N ALA A 14 14.62 -1.79 -5.75
CA ALA A 14 13.60 -1.42 -4.77
C ALA A 14 13.47 -2.54 -3.72
N LYS A 15 12.90 -2.21 -2.56
CA LYS A 15 12.54 -3.23 -1.59
C LYS A 15 11.49 -4.16 -2.21
N PRO A 16 11.74 -5.48 -2.32
CA PRO A 16 10.74 -6.40 -2.83
C PRO A 16 9.63 -6.60 -1.80
N GLU A 17 8.41 -6.82 -2.27
CA GLU A 17 7.26 -7.16 -1.45
C GLU A 17 7.04 -8.67 -1.42
N HIS A 18 6.17 -9.11 -0.51
CA HIS A 18 5.78 -10.51 -0.44
C HIS A 18 4.93 -10.85 -1.68
N GLY A 19 5.21 -11.99 -2.31
CA GLY A 19 4.53 -12.39 -3.54
C GLY A 19 5.19 -11.92 -4.83
N ASP A 20 6.17 -11.01 -4.78
CA ASP A 20 6.91 -10.55 -5.96
C ASP A 20 7.80 -11.67 -6.54
N ILE A 21 7.97 -11.66 -7.86
CA ILE A 21 8.95 -12.54 -8.52
C ILE A 21 10.29 -11.82 -8.62
N VAL A 22 11.30 -12.39 -7.98
CA VAL A 22 12.63 -11.81 -7.87
C VAL A 22 13.71 -12.81 -8.27
N ALA A 23 14.85 -12.28 -8.74
CA ALA A 23 16.07 -13.05 -8.93
C ALA A 23 16.98 -12.87 -7.71
N VAL A 24 17.30 -13.98 -7.04
CA VAL A 24 18.18 -14.01 -5.87
C VAL A 24 19.47 -14.76 -6.16
N VAL A 25 20.55 -14.28 -5.55
CA VAL A 25 21.84 -14.97 -5.52
C VAL A 25 22.02 -15.60 -4.15
N GLU A 26 22.18 -16.92 -4.12
CA GLU A 26 22.52 -17.65 -2.91
C GLU A 26 24.00 -17.44 -2.54
N LYS A 27 24.31 -17.59 -1.25
CA LYS A 27 25.70 -17.52 -0.78
C LYS A 27 26.60 -18.55 -1.47
N ALA A 28 26.07 -19.74 -1.79
CA ALA A 28 26.80 -20.79 -2.50
C ALA A 28 27.19 -20.38 -3.94
N HIS A 29 26.46 -19.44 -4.52
CA HIS A 29 26.64 -18.97 -5.90
C HIS A 29 27.30 -17.59 -5.99
N TYR A 30 27.88 -17.08 -4.90
CA TYR A 30 28.63 -15.82 -4.91
C TYR A 30 29.84 -15.93 -5.85
N GLY A 31 29.97 -14.95 -6.75
CA GLY A 31 31.02 -14.94 -7.79
C GLY A 31 30.65 -15.70 -9.06
N THR A 32 29.44 -16.28 -9.13
CA THR A 32 28.89 -16.90 -10.34
C THR A 32 27.73 -16.05 -10.89
N ASP A 33 27.41 -16.23 -12.17
CA ASP A 33 26.24 -15.61 -12.81
C ASP A 33 24.93 -16.39 -12.56
N ILE A 34 24.96 -17.38 -11.66
CA ILE A 34 23.81 -18.21 -11.34
C ILE A 34 22.87 -17.43 -10.40
N ARG A 35 21.62 -17.28 -10.83
CA ARG A 35 20.55 -16.66 -10.06
C ARG A 35 19.35 -17.57 -10.02
N VAL A 36 18.72 -17.66 -8.86
CA VAL A 36 17.48 -18.40 -8.68
C VAL A 36 16.33 -17.41 -8.80
N VAL A 37 15.43 -17.66 -9.74
CA VAL A 37 14.20 -16.88 -9.87
C VAL A 37 13.10 -17.57 -9.07
N GLY A 38 12.38 -16.81 -8.27
CA GLY A 38 11.25 -17.34 -7.53
C GLY A 38 10.43 -16.26 -6.83
N ARG A 39 9.34 -16.71 -6.21
CA ARG A 39 8.41 -15.85 -5.50
C ARG A 39 8.90 -15.56 -4.08
N VAL A 40 8.82 -14.31 -3.65
CA VAL A 40 9.22 -13.89 -2.30
C VAL A 40 8.22 -14.39 -1.26
N GLY A 41 8.67 -15.28 -0.38
CA GLY A 41 7.88 -15.70 0.79
C GLY A 41 8.07 -14.76 1.98
N ARG A 42 9.31 -14.30 2.23
CA ARG A 42 9.60 -13.41 3.37
C ARG A 42 10.77 -12.47 3.11
N VAL A 43 10.58 -11.20 3.46
CA VAL A 43 11.67 -10.21 3.48
C VAL A 43 12.34 -10.24 4.86
N LEU A 44 13.62 -10.64 4.90
CA LEU A 44 14.39 -10.75 6.16
C LEU A 44 15.12 -9.46 6.54
N THR A 45 14.83 -8.39 5.81
CA THR A 45 15.56 -7.14 5.84
C THR A 45 14.63 -6.03 6.30
N ARG A 46 14.99 -5.34 7.39
CA ARG A 46 14.16 -4.31 8.01
C ARG A 46 14.30 -2.94 7.35
N ALA A 47 15.52 -2.56 6.96
CA ALA A 47 15.77 -1.26 6.35
C ALA A 47 15.29 -1.21 4.90
N GLU A 48 14.93 0.01 4.48
CA GLU A 48 14.34 0.30 3.17
C GLU A 48 15.38 0.45 2.06
N GLN A 49 16.63 0.71 2.42
CA GLN A 49 17.72 0.85 1.46
C GLN A 49 18.85 -0.12 1.79
N HIS A 50 19.24 -0.91 0.79
CA HIS A 50 20.34 -1.84 0.92
C HIS A 50 21.28 -1.77 -0.28
N PRO A 51 22.51 -1.22 -0.13
CA PRO A 51 23.43 -1.00 -1.24
C PRO A 51 23.90 -2.30 -1.93
N ARG A 52 23.84 -3.42 -1.21
CA ARG A 52 24.17 -4.77 -1.71
C ARG A 52 22.95 -5.66 -1.95
N GLY A 53 21.74 -5.08 -1.97
CA GLY A 53 20.48 -5.79 -2.15
C GLY A 53 19.88 -6.36 -0.86
N PHE A 54 18.60 -6.72 -0.96
CA PHE A 54 17.78 -7.18 0.17
C PHE A 54 17.98 -8.68 0.41
N LYS A 55 18.08 -9.06 1.69
CA LYS A 55 18.03 -10.47 2.08
C LYS A 55 16.58 -10.92 2.12
N VAL A 56 16.23 -11.87 1.26
CA VAL A 56 14.88 -12.43 1.15
C VAL A 56 14.93 -13.96 1.18
N MET A 57 13.80 -14.54 1.56
CA MET A 57 13.53 -15.97 1.50
C MET A 57 12.44 -16.19 0.47
N LEU A 58 12.71 -17.07 -0.49
CA LEU A 58 11.71 -17.49 -1.48
C LEU A 58 10.72 -18.47 -0.85
N GLU A 59 9.56 -18.67 -1.49
CA GLU A 59 8.59 -19.70 -1.10
C GLU A 59 9.19 -21.13 -1.14
N SER A 60 10.21 -21.36 -1.97
CA SER A 60 10.97 -22.61 -2.03
C SER A 60 11.89 -22.86 -0.82
N GLY A 61 12.01 -21.90 0.10
CA GLY A 61 12.92 -21.97 1.25
C GLY A 61 14.34 -21.48 0.96
N VAL A 62 14.63 -21.10 -0.30
CA VAL A 62 15.93 -20.55 -0.72
C VAL A 62 16.14 -19.15 -0.11
N VAL A 63 17.32 -18.91 0.47
CA VAL A 63 17.68 -17.63 1.08
C VAL A 63 18.84 -16.99 0.33
N GLY A 64 18.64 -15.77 -0.16
CA GLY A 64 19.63 -15.09 -0.99
C GLY A 64 19.57 -13.56 -0.91
N ARG A 65 20.48 -12.93 -1.66
CA ARG A 65 20.47 -11.48 -1.92
C ARG A 65 19.68 -11.22 -3.21
N CYS A 66 18.60 -10.45 -3.10
CA CYS A 66 17.85 -9.98 -4.25
C CYS A 66 18.69 -8.99 -5.06
N THR A 67 18.95 -9.32 -6.32
CA THR A 67 19.66 -8.44 -7.27
C THR A 67 18.69 -7.73 -8.20
N GLU A 68 17.56 -8.35 -8.53
CA GLU A 68 16.65 -7.88 -9.58
C GLU A 68 15.22 -8.32 -9.28
N ILE A 69 14.25 -7.43 -9.53
CA ILE A 69 12.81 -7.71 -9.41
C ILE A 69 12.28 -7.88 -10.83
N GLN A 70 11.70 -9.04 -11.13
CA GLN A 70 11.17 -9.37 -12.46
C GLN A 70 9.71 -8.96 -12.60
N GLN A 71 8.90 -9.19 -11.56
CA GLN A 71 7.49 -8.82 -11.52
C GLN A 71 7.13 -8.24 -10.16
N ARG A 72 6.52 -7.05 -10.17
CA ARG A 72 5.90 -6.44 -8.99
C ARG A 72 4.43 -6.80 -8.94
N SER A 73 3.98 -7.27 -7.79
CA SER A 73 2.60 -7.67 -7.50
C SER A 73 1.79 -6.42 -7.20
N ALA A 74 1.71 -5.48 -8.14
CA ALA A 74 1.21 -4.13 -7.89
C ALA A 74 -0.33 -4.01 -7.82
N GLU A 75 -1.10 -5.10 -7.79
CA GLU A 75 -2.56 -5.00 -7.81
C GLU A 75 -3.18 -6.12 -6.99
N GLU A 76 -3.37 -5.85 -5.69
CA GLU A 76 -4.69 -5.96 -5.10
C GLU A 76 -4.73 -4.98 -3.94
N ARG A 77 -5.42 -3.86 -4.17
CA ARG A 77 -5.85 -2.90 -3.17
C ARG A 77 -6.28 -3.65 -1.90
N PRO A 78 -5.53 -3.62 -0.78
CA PRO A 78 -6.12 -4.08 0.46
C PRO A 78 -7.24 -3.09 0.76
N GLU A 79 -8.48 -3.53 0.54
CA GLU A 79 -9.64 -3.03 1.24
C GLU A 79 -9.22 -2.81 2.69
N PRO A 80 -9.42 -1.63 3.29
CA PRO A 80 -8.98 -1.36 4.65
C PRO A 80 -9.72 -2.30 5.60
N ALA A 81 -9.10 -3.44 5.88
CA ALA A 81 -9.54 -4.33 6.93
C ALA A 81 -9.17 -3.68 8.25
N CYS A 82 -10.22 -3.31 8.98
CA CYS A 82 -10.27 -3.01 10.40
C CYS A 82 -9.96 -1.56 10.80
N GLY A 83 -10.98 -0.71 10.64
CA GLY A 83 -11.62 -0.05 11.78
C GLY A 83 -10.79 0.94 12.59
N GLU A 84 -10.71 2.17 12.11
CA GLU A 84 -10.51 3.31 13.00
C GLU A 84 -11.89 3.78 13.44
N ALA A 85 -12.29 3.36 14.64
CA ALA A 85 -13.36 4.00 15.38
C ALA A 85 -12.90 5.42 15.77
N GLY A 86 -13.02 6.35 14.83
CA GLY A 86 -12.99 7.79 15.08
C GLY A 86 -14.35 8.24 15.60
N ASP A 87 -14.49 8.17 16.92
CA ASP A 87 -15.54 8.83 17.69
C ASP A 87 -15.52 10.35 17.44
N SER A 88 -16.57 10.90 16.81
CA SER A 88 -17.09 12.25 17.09
C SER A 88 -18.38 12.51 16.29
N SER A 89 -19.51 12.18 16.90
CA SER A 89 -20.73 13.00 17.03
C SER A 89 -21.14 14.02 15.93
N ASP A 90 -21.07 13.71 14.63
CA ASP A 90 -21.71 14.56 13.60
C ASP A 90 -22.80 13.83 12.79
N ALA A 91 -22.76 12.48 12.76
CA ALA A 91 -23.77 11.70 12.04
C ALA A 91 -25.16 11.67 12.74
N TYR A 92 -25.23 12.00 14.04
CA TYR A 92 -26.48 11.91 14.79
C TYR A 92 -27.43 13.10 14.54
N LEU A 93 -26.95 14.23 14.01
CA LEU A 93 -27.79 15.41 13.74
C LEU A 93 -28.55 15.33 12.41
N ALA A 94 -28.10 14.52 11.45
CA ALA A 94 -28.76 14.39 10.14
C ALA A 94 -29.95 13.41 10.13
N ALA A 95 -30.12 12.58 11.16
CA ALA A 95 -31.18 11.58 11.23
C ALA A 95 -32.40 12.01 12.09
N MET A 96 -32.36 13.22 12.69
CA MET A 96 -33.43 13.79 13.50
C MET A 96 -34.24 14.87 12.79
N GLU A 97 -34.12 15.04 11.46
CA GLU A 97 -35.02 15.91 10.72
C GLU A 97 -36.27 15.12 10.27
N PRO A 98 -37.44 15.29 10.93
CA PRO A 98 -38.66 14.67 10.47
C PRO A 98 -39.04 15.26 9.10
N PRO A 99 -39.43 14.43 8.11
CA PRO A 99 -39.89 14.95 6.82
C PRO A 99 -41.15 15.81 7.04
N PRO A 100 -41.29 16.96 6.36
CA PRO A 100 -42.52 17.72 6.42
C PRO A 100 -43.64 16.86 5.81
N LEU A 101 -44.68 16.60 6.60
CA LEU A 101 -45.83 15.83 6.16
C LEU A 101 -46.52 16.56 4.99
N PRO A 102 -46.69 15.92 3.82
CA PRO A 102 -47.47 16.51 2.74
C PRO A 102 -48.96 16.41 3.07
N GLY A 103 -49.66 17.55 3.09
CA GLY A 103 -51.13 17.56 3.00
C GLY A 103 -51.93 18.39 4.00
N VAL A 104 -51.33 19.22 4.85
CA VAL A 104 -52.14 20.13 5.68
C VAL A 104 -52.38 21.45 4.96
N ARG A 105 -53.58 21.56 4.38
CA ARG A 105 -54.14 22.78 3.81
C ARG A 105 -54.50 23.73 4.97
N LEU A 106 -53.65 24.72 5.27
CA LEU A 106 -54.01 25.80 6.18
C LEU A 106 -54.80 26.87 5.41
N SER A 107 -56.09 26.59 5.25
CA SER A 107 -57.11 27.61 5.04
C SER A 107 -57.25 28.45 6.32
N TRP A 108 -56.97 29.75 6.18
CA TRP A 108 -57.77 30.86 6.73
C TRP A 108 -58.14 30.83 8.23
N LEU A 109 -57.54 31.73 9.02
CA LEU A 109 -58.17 32.50 10.12
C LEU A 109 -57.15 33.56 10.56
N ASP A 110 -57.18 34.77 10.03
CA ASP A 110 -58.03 35.88 10.46
C ASP A 110 -57.87 36.29 11.94
N GLY A 111 -57.47 37.55 12.14
CA GLY A 111 -57.95 38.35 13.26
C GLY A 111 -57.06 38.50 14.50
N ARG A 112 -56.44 39.69 14.64
CA ARG A 112 -56.51 40.65 15.77
C ARG A 112 -55.17 41.40 15.91
N ARG A 113 -55.14 42.69 15.56
CA ARG A 113 -55.39 43.85 16.43
C ARG A 113 -54.31 44.11 17.48
N ARG A 114 -53.67 45.28 17.28
CA ARG A 114 -53.30 46.33 18.25
C ARG A 114 -52.30 46.01 19.36
N GLY A 115 -51.29 46.87 19.41
CA GLY A 115 -50.53 47.27 20.58
C GLY A 115 -49.73 48.50 20.18
#